data_AF-A0A953XJ86-F1
#
_entry.id   AF-A0A953XJ86-F1
#
_cell.length_a   1.000
_cell.length_b   1.000
_cell.length_c   1.000
_cell.angle_alpha   90.00
_cell.angle_beta   90.00
_cell.angle_gamma   90.00
#
_symmetry.space_group_name_H-M   'P 1'
#
loop_
_entity.id
_entity.type
_entity.pdbx_description
1 polymer ?
#
loop_
_entity_poly.entity_id
_entity_poly.type
_entity_poly.pdbx_seq_one_letter_code
_entity_poly.pdbx_strand_id
1 'polypeptide(L)'
;MPRLALISLLLLFALPLCAQQDEGARAKDLIKQLASDDWATREKASRELVGIGEPARSALHDALEDDDPEVRVRASNALISIGEKFAFAVECATSESERLREHGRAALMNLFKID
;
A
#
# COMPACT_ATOMS: atom_id res chain seq x y z
N MET A 1 42.47 5.78 13.25
CA MET A 1 41.21 5.60 14.00
C MET A 1 39.91 5.59 13.15
N PRO A 2 39.86 5.17 11.85
CA PRO A 2 38.59 5.16 11.10
C PRO A 2 37.76 3.87 11.20
N ARG A 3 38.36 2.74 11.62
CA ARG A 3 37.71 1.41 11.61
C ARG A 3 36.49 1.30 12.53
N LEU A 4 36.49 1.99 13.68
CA LEU A 4 35.37 1.99 14.62
C LEU A 4 34.22 2.89 14.15
N ALA A 5 34.52 4.00 13.48
CA ALA A 5 33.51 4.89 12.91
C ALA A 5 32.72 4.19 11.79
N LEU A 6 33.39 3.40 10.95
CA LEU A 6 32.77 2.65 9.85
C LEU A 6 31.79 1.56 10.35
N ILE A 7 32.15 0.88 11.45
CA ILE A 7 31.29 -0.16 12.07
C ILE A 7 30.07 0.48 12.76
N SER A 8 30.24 1.64 13.41
CA SER A 8 29.10 2.37 14.01
C SER A 8 28.12 2.89 12.96
N LEU A 9 28.61 3.30 11.78
CA LEU A 9 27.79 3.77 10.66
C LEU A 9 27.02 2.62 9.99
N LEU A 10 27.64 1.42 9.90
CA LEU A 10 27.00 0.19 9.42
C LEU A 10 25.90 -0.31 10.37
N LEU A 11 26.09 -0.19 11.68
CA LEU A 11 25.09 -0.60 12.68
C LEU A 11 23.88 0.34 12.72
N LEU A 12 24.07 1.65 12.51
CA LEU A 12 22.99 2.63 12.36
C LEU A 12 22.11 2.36 11.12
N PHE A 13 22.70 1.82 10.05
CA PHE A 13 21.97 1.50 8.81
C PHE A 13 21.33 0.10 8.81
N ALA A 14 21.76 -0.82 9.68
CA ALA A 14 21.26 -2.19 9.72
C ALA A 14 19.99 -2.37 10.57
N LEU A 15 19.73 -1.47 11.52
CA LEU A 15 18.57 -1.53 12.43
C LEU A 15 17.18 -1.34 11.77
N PRO A 16 16.98 -0.51 10.72
CA PRO A 16 15.63 -0.29 10.18
C PRO A 16 15.16 -1.40 9.23
N LEU A 17 16.07 -2.16 8.62
CA LEU A 17 15.71 -3.08 7.52
C LEU A 17 14.87 -4.28 7.98
N CYS A 18 15.07 -4.76 9.21
CA CYS A 18 14.39 -5.96 9.70
C CYS A 18 12.92 -5.68 10.07
N ALA A 19 12.61 -4.48 10.56
CA ALA A 19 11.24 -4.07 10.87
C ALA A 19 10.38 -3.90 9.61
N GLN A 20 10.96 -3.33 8.54
CA GLN A 20 10.24 -3.10 7.28
C GLN A 20 9.91 -4.39 6.51
N GLN A 21 10.72 -5.44 6.65
CA GLN A 21 10.46 -6.73 6.02
C GLN A 21 9.25 -7.46 6.63
N ASP A 22 9.06 -7.34 7.95
CA ASP A 22 7.93 -7.95 8.65
C ASP A 22 6.60 -7.28 8.27
N GLU A 23 6.59 -5.95 8.18
CA GLU A 23 5.38 -5.19 7.83
C GLU A 23 4.90 -5.46 6.40
N GLY A 24 5.82 -5.61 5.44
CA GLY A 24 5.47 -5.97 4.07
C GLY A 24 4.88 -7.38 3.95
N ALA A 25 5.41 -8.35 4.70
CA ALA A 25 4.85 -9.69 4.76
C ALA A 25 3.46 -9.69 5.41
N ARG A 26 3.32 -8.97 6.53
CA ARG A 26 2.03 -8.77 7.21
C ARG A 26 1.00 -8.09 6.30
N ALA A 27 1.39 -7.09 5.51
CA ALA A 27 0.50 -6.43 4.57
C ALA A 27 -0.09 -7.43 3.57
N LYS A 28 0.71 -8.35 3.01
CA LYS A 28 0.22 -9.39 2.09
C LYS A 28 -0.81 -10.32 2.73
N ASP A 29 -0.65 -10.66 4.00
CA ASP A 29 -1.64 -11.47 4.71
C ASP A 29 -2.92 -10.70 5.03
N LEU A 30 -2.82 -9.39 5.26
CA LEU A 30 -3.98 -8.51 5.40
C LEU A 30 -4.72 -8.32 4.07
N ILE A 31 -4.03 -8.27 2.92
CA ILE A 31 -4.68 -8.22 1.60
C ILE A 31 -5.63 -9.41 1.41
N LYS A 32 -5.20 -10.63 1.77
CA LYS A 32 -6.06 -11.82 1.70
C LYS A 32 -7.34 -11.69 2.55
N GLN A 33 -7.27 -10.96 3.66
CA GLN A 33 -8.41 -10.76 4.56
C GLN A 33 -9.40 -9.71 4.03
N LEU A 34 -9.02 -8.90 3.02
CA LEU A 34 -9.93 -7.96 2.38
C LEU A 34 -11.10 -8.66 1.66
N ALA A 35 -10.88 -9.91 1.20
CA ALA A 35 -11.88 -10.77 0.58
C ALA A 35 -12.73 -11.56 1.59
N SER A 36 -12.57 -11.33 2.90
CA SER A 36 -13.32 -12.09 3.91
C SER A 36 -14.82 -11.85 3.80
N ASP A 37 -15.60 -12.94 3.83
CA ASP A 37 -17.07 -12.91 3.91
C ASP A 37 -17.56 -12.15 5.15
N ASP A 38 -16.78 -12.19 6.24
CA ASP A 38 -17.08 -11.44 7.46
C ASP A 38 -16.68 -9.96 7.34
N TRP A 39 -17.66 -9.07 7.51
CA TRP A 39 -17.48 -7.62 7.38
C TRP A 39 -16.48 -7.07 8.39
N ALA A 40 -16.55 -7.54 9.63
CA ALA A 40 -15.66 -7.06 10.67
C ALA A 40 -14.19 -7.40 10.36
N THR A 41 -13.94 -8.59 9.82
CA THR A 41 -12.61 -9.03 9.39
C THR A 41 -12.06 -8.16 8.26
N ARG A 42 -12.81 -7.97 7.16
CA ARG A 42 -12.30 -7.15 6.04
C ARG A 42 -12.13 -5.68 6.41
N GLU A 43 -13.01 -5.14 7.25
CA GLU A 43 -12.90 -3.76 7.75
C GLU A 43 -11.68 -3.57 8.65
N LYS A 44 -11.43 -4.54 9.55
CA LYS A 44 -10.23 -4.56 10.38
C LYS A 44 -8.97 -4.60 9.52
N ALA A 45 -8.94 -5.46 8.51
CA ALA A 45 -7.81 -5.57 7.59
C ALA A 45 -7.54 -4.25 6.84
N SER A 46 -8.60 -3.60 6.32
CA SER A 46 -8.47 -2.27 5.68
C SER A 46 -7.85 -1.23 6.63
N ARG A 47 -8.31 -1.16 7.88
CA ARG A 47 -7.77 -0.20 8.87
C ARG A 47 -6.32 -0.49 9.24
N GLU A 48 -5.97 -1.77 9.38
CA GLU A 48 -4.59 -2.17 9.67
C GLU A 48 -3.64 -1.83 8.53
N LEU A 49 -4.04 -2.06 7.28
CA LEU A 49 -3.25 -1.67 6.11
C LEU A 49 -2.99 -0.17 6.04
N VAL A 50 -4.02 0.65 6.32
CA VAL A 50 -3.87 2.10 6.43
C VAL A 50 -2.94 2.49 7.59
N GLY A 51 -3.05 1.81 8.72
CA GLY A 51 -2.18 2.02 9.89
C GLY A 51 -0.72 1.63 9.65
N ILE A 52 -0.44 0.64 8.81
CA ILE A 52 0.92 0.29 8.37
C ILE A 52 1.49 1.44 7.51
N GLY A 53 0.71 1.95 6.55
CA GLY A 53 1.11 3.09 5.72
C GLY A 53 2.06 2.71 4.59
N GLU A 54 3.17 3.44 4.42
CA GLU A 54 4.11 3.26 3.30
C GLU A 54 4.62 1.82 3.10
N PRO A 55 4.93 1.03 4.15
CA PRO A 55 5.34 -0.37 4.00
C PRO A 55 4.27 -1.27 3.35
N ALA A 56 2.98 -0.93 3.47
CA ALA A 56 1.88 -1.66 2.83
C ALA A 56 1.66 -1.26 1.36
N ARG A 57 2.22 -0.13 0.91
CA ARG A 57 1.92 0.47 -0.40
C ARG A 57 2.15 -0.50 -1.56
N SER A 58 3.30 -1.18 -1.60
CA SER A 58 3.61 -2.11 -2.68
C SER A 58 2.59 -3.26 -2.75
N ALA A 59 2.20 -3.83 -1.61
CA ALA A 59 1.21 -4.91 -1.59
C ALA A 59 -0.18 -4.41 -2.01
N LEU A 60 -0.53 -3.18 -1.65
CA LEU A 60 -1.78 -2.55 -2.05
C LEU A 60 -1.79 -2.20 -3.55
N HIS A 61 -0.66 -1.78 -4.13
CA HIS A 61 -0.54 -1.55 -5.58
C HIS A 61 -0.77 -2.84 -6.36
N ASP A 62 -0.16 -3.95 -5.94
CA ASP A 62 -0.39 -5.26 -6.55
C ASP A 62 -1.88 -5.66 -6.45
N ALA A 63 -2.53 -5.38 -5.32
CA ALA A 63 -3.93 -5.72 -5.06
C ALA A 63 -4.94 -4.90 -5.88
N LEU A 64 -4.53 -3.83 -6.56
CA LEU A 64 -5.41 -3.11 -7.50
C LEU A 64 -5.79 -3.97 -8.71
N GLU A 65 -5.00 -4.98 -9.02
CA GLU A 65 -5.27 -5.91 -10.11
C GLU A 65 -5.81 -7.27 -9.65
N ASP A 66 -6.16 -7.40 -8.35
CA ASP A 66 -6.73 -8.63 -7.81
C ASP A 66 -8.02 -9.04 -8.55
N ASP A 67 -8.27 -10.33 -8.64
CA ASP A 67 -9.45 -10.85 -9.31
C ASP A 67 -10.74 -10.58 -8.53
N ASP A 68 -10.65 -10.51 -7.19
CA ASP A 68 -11.77 -10.16 -6.32
C ASP A 68 -12.05 -8.63 -6.38
N PRO A 69 -13.26 -8.21 -6.81
CA PRO A 69 -13.64 -6.80 -6.84
C PRO A 69 -13.59 -6.09 -5.47
N GLU A 70 -13.93 -6.77 -4.38
CA GLU A 70 -13.90 -6.19 -3.03
C GLU A 70 -12.46 -5.89 -2.61
N VAL A 71 -11.52 -6.78 -2.94
CA VAL A 71 -10.08 -6.56 -2.69
C VAL A 71 -9.61 -5.32 -3.43
N ARG A 72 -9.93 -5.18 -4.72
CA ARG A 72 -9.53 -4.01 -5.53
C ARG A 72 -10.06 -2.70 -4.95
N VAL A 73 -11.35 -2.65 -4.61
CA VAL A 73 -11.99 -1.44 -4.07
C VAL A 73 -11.36 -1.06 -2.73
N ARG A 74 -11.16 -2.03 -1.83
CA ARG A 74 -10.54 -1.76 -0.52
C ARG A 74 -9.08 -1.37 -0.64
N ALA A 75 -8.32 -1.99 -1.54
CA ALA A 75 -6.93 -1.62 -1.81
C ALA A 75 -6.82 -0.18 -2.32
N SER A 76 -7.66 0.18 -3.31
CA SER A 76 -7.78 1.54 -3.83
C SER A 76 -8.08 2.56 -2.73
N ASN A 77 -9.09 2.29 -1.88
CA ASN A 77 -9.45 3.17 -0.77
C ASN A 77 -8.35 3.30 0.28
N ALA A 78 -7.64 2.20 0.59
CA ALA A 78 -6.52 2.22 1.52
C ALA A 78 -5.36 3.06 0.97
N LEU A 79 -5.00 2.92 -0.31
CA LEU A 79 -3.98 3.72 -0.96
C LEU A 79 -4.30 5.21 -0.93
N ILE A 80 -5.55 5.56 -1.25
CA ILE A 80 -6.04 6.93 -1.15
C ILE A 80 -5.93 7.45 0.29
N SER A 81 -6.29 6.64 1.28
CA SER A 81 -6.24 7.00 2.71
C SER A 81 -4.81 7.18 3.23
N ILE A 82 -3.87 6.35 2.76
CA ILE A 82 -2.43 6.48 3.06
C ILE A 82 -1.82 7.71 2.37
N GLY A 83 -2.48 8.23 1.34
CA GLY A 83 -2.00 9.30 0.48
C GLY A 83 -1.39 8.72 -0.78
N GLU A 84 -2.20 8.58 -1.83
CA GLU A 84 -1.72 8.10 -3.12
C GLU A 84 -0.77 9.12 -3.76
N LYS A 85 0.31 8.64 -4.35
CA LYS A 85 1.30 9.50 -5.00
C LYS A 85 0.72 9.96 -6.33
N PHE A 86 0.72 11.27 -6.56
CA PHE A 86 0.22 11.86 -7.81
C PHE A 86 0.79 11.21 -9.07
N ALA A 87 2.10 10.95 -9.09
CA ALA A 87 2.76 10.30 -10.23
C ALA A 87 2.17 8.90 -10.53
N PHE A 88 1.93 8.10 -9.49
CA PHE A 88 1.34 6.77 -9.64
C PHE A 88 -0.14 6.85 -10.05
N ALA A 89 -0.90 7.79 -9.50
CA ALA A 89 -2.29 8.02 -9.89
C ALA A 89 -2.41 8.38 -11.39
N VAL A 90 -1.50 9.21 -11.90
CA VAL A 90 -1.44 9.55 -13.34
C VAL A 90 -1.05 8.33 -14.18
N GLU A 91 -0.03 7.57 -13.78
CA GLU A 91 0.38 6.34 -14.46
C GLU A 91 -0.80 5.37 -14.59
N CYS A 92 -1.48 5.10 -13.47
CA CYS A 92 -2.69 4.27 -13.41
C CYS A 92 -3.79 4.78 -14.35
N ALA A 93 -4.07 6.09 -14.34
CA ALA A 93 -5.12 6.69 -15.18
C ALA A 93 -4.85 6.54 -16.69
N THR A 94 -3.58 6.41 -17.07
CA THR A 94 -3.14 6.19 -18.46
C THR A 94 -2.87 4.72 -18.80
N SER A 95 -3.07 3.80 -17.86
CA SER A 95 -2.80 2.37 -18.04
C SER A 95 -3.72 1.74 -19.10
N GLU A 96 -3.26 0.66 -19.73
CA GLU A 96 -4.11 -0.18 -20.59
C GLU A 96 -5.07 -1.06 -19.76
N SER A 97 -4.74 -1.32 -18.49
CA SER A 97 -5.57 -2.07 -17.55
C SER A 97 -6.74 -1.21 -17.06
N GLU A 98 -7.97 -1.63 -17.34
CA GLU A 98 -9.17 -0.93 -16.87
C GLU A 98 -9.22 -0.84 -15.34
N ARG A 99 -8.73 -1.89 -14.66
CA ARG A 99 -8.64 -1.95 -13.19
C ARG A 99 -7.76 -0.81 -12.66
N LEU A 100 -6.58 -0.62 -13.27
CA LEU A 100 -5.67 0.47 -12.90
C LEU A 100 -6.23 1.84 -13.29
N ARG A 101 -6.86 1.97 -14.47
CA ARG A 101 -7.49 3.25 -14.88
C ARG A 101 -8.58 3.71 -13.92
N GLU A 102 -9.40 2.79 -13.45
CA GLU A 102 -10.45 3.08 -12.48
C GLU A 102 -9.87 3.66 -11.18
N HIS A 103 -8.83 3.02 -10.63
CA HIS A 103 -8.11 3.54 -9.47
C HIS A 103 -7.48 4.90 -9.75
N GLY A 104 -6.76 5.05 -10.86
CA GLY A 104 -6.10 6.31 -11.22
C GLY A 104 -7.08 7.47 -11.29
N ARG A 105 -8.25 7.27 -11.89
CA ARG A 105 -9.34 8.27 -11.91
C ARG A 105 -9.81 8.60 -10.50
N ALA A 106 -10.11 7.59 -9.67
CA ALA A 106 -10.59 7.80 -8.31
C ALA A 106 -9.56 8.53 -7.43
N ALA A 107 -8.28 8.15 -7.53
CA ALA A 107 -7.18 8.77 -6.80
C ALA A 107 -6.98 10.24 -7.22
N LEU A 108 -7.04 10.54 -8.53
CA LEU A 108 -6.95 11.92 -9.02
C LEU A 108 -8.13 12.77 -8.54
N MET A 109 -9.37 12.26 -8.61
CA MET A 109 -10.55 12.96 -8.09
C MET A 109 -10.40 13.30 -6.61
N ASN A 110 -9.89 12.35 -5.80
CA ASN A 110 -9.63 12.58 -4.38
C ASN A 110 -8.54 13.64 -4.17
N LEU A 111 -7.40 13.52 -4.88
CA LEU A 111 -6.28 14.45 -4.77
C LEU A 111 -6.68 15.90 -5.08
N PHE A 112 -7.56 16.11 -6.05
CA PHE A 112 -8.07 17.42 -6.43
C PHE A 112 -9.36 17.83 -5.70
N LYS A 113 -9.90 16.96 -4.83
CA LYS A 113 -11.17 17.18 -4.09
C LYS A 113 -12.32 17.55 -5.02
N ILE A 114 -12.46 16.81 -6.12
CA ILE A 114 -13.53 16.99 -7.10
C ILE A 114 -14.63 15.99 -6.73
N ASP A 115 -15.86 16.50 -6.56
CA ASP A 115 -17.07 15.72 -6.27
C ASP A 115 -17.75 15.20 -7.55
#